data_AF-A0A976HDF0-F1
#
_entry.id   AF-A0A976HDF0-F1
#
_cell.length_a   1.000
_cell.length_b   1.000
_cell.length_c   1.000
_cell.angle_alpha   90.00
_cell.angle_beta   90.00
_cell.angle_gamma   90.00
#
_symmetry.space_group_name_H-M   'P 1'
#
loop_
_entity.id
_entity.type
_entity.pdbx_description
1 polymer ?
#
loop_
_entity_poly.entity_id
_entity_poly.type
_entity_poly.pdbx_seq_one_letter_code
_entity_poly.pdbx_strand_id
1 'polypeptide(L)' 'MAIHLYQTDLPDGLTLGPVVAIDTETMGLDARRDRLCVVQLSDGNGDAHLVQIAKGQTRAPNLEAMLADPAVLKL' A
#
# COMPACT_ATOMS: atom_id res chain seq x y z
N MET A 1 6.04 5.86 -15.76
CA MET A 1 5.43 6.77 -14.77
C MET A 1 3.95 6.93 -15.02
N ALA A 2 3.23 5.86 -14.72
CA ALA A 2 1.81 5.84 -14.48
C ALA A 2 1.55 5.83 -12.96
N ILE A 3 0.37 6.34 -12.58
CA ILE A 3 -0.16 6.24 -11.23
C ILE A 3 -1.37 5.33 -11.30
N HIS A 4 -1.31 4.19 -10.61
CA HIS A 4 -2.42 3.26 -10.48
C HIS A 4 -3.10 3.50 -9.14
N LEU A 5 -4.34 4.00 -9.18
CA LEU A 5 -5.15 4.21 -7.98
C LEU A 5 -6.10 3.04 -7.79
N TYR A 6 -6.05 2.44 -6.60
CA TYR A 6 -6.96 1.39 -6.16
C TYR A 6 -7.74 1.85 -4.94
N GLN A 7 -9.00 1.45 -4.85
CA GLN A 7 -9.81 1.66 -3.67
C GLN A 7 -9.79 0.41 -2.81
N THR A 8 -9.53 0.60 -1.51
CA THR A 8 -9.56 -0.42 -0.46
C THR A 8 -8.47 -1.49 -0.51
N ASP A 9 -8.02 -1.96 -1.66
CA ASP A 9 -6.97 -3.01 -1.72
C ASP A 9 -6.17 -2.97 -3.03
N LEU A 10 -5.09 -3.76 -3.10
CA LEU A 10 -4.42 -4.12 -4.34
C LEU A 10 -5.27 -5.10 -5.15
N PRO A 11 -5.18 -5.09 -6.50
CA PRO A 11 -5.88 -6.04 -7.34
C PRO A 11 -5.29 -7.45 -7.21
N ASP A 12 -6.13 -8.45 -7.45
CA ASP A 12 -5.72 -9.85 -7.44
C ASP A 12 -4.61 -10.12 -8.46
N GLY A 13 -3.60 -10.91 -8.05
CA GLY A 13 -2.51 -11.36 -8.91
C GLY A 13 -1.43 -10.32 -9.21
N LEU A 14 -1.52 -9.10 -8.67
CA LEU A 14 -0.44 -8.13 -8.79
C LEU A 14 0.80 -8.59 -8.00
N THR A 15 1.96 -8.56 -8.65
CA THR A 15 3.26 -8.86 -8.04
C THR A 15 4.20 -7.68 -8.23
N LEU A 16 4.77 -7.16 -7.14
CA LEU A 16 5.69 -6.02 -7.13
C LEU A 16 7.16 -6.45 -6.96
N GLY A 17 7.44 -7.74 -7.13
CA GLY A 17 8.78 -8.30 -6.99
C GLY A 17 9.26 -8.41 -5.52
N PRO A 18 10.55 -8.75 -5.32
CA PRO A 18 11.10 -9.04 -3.99
C PRO A 18 11.49 -7.79 -3.19
N VAL A 19 11.47 -6.60 -3.79
CA VAL A 19 11.80 -5.34 -3.12
C VAL A 19 10.75 -4.31 -3.52
N VAL A 20 10.12 -3.70 -2.52
CA VAL A 20 9.06 -2.71 -2.72
C VAL A 20 9.39 -1.47 -1.91
N ALA A 21 9.49 -0.32 -2.57
CA ALA A 21 9.50 0.96 -1.89
C ALA A 21 8.09 1.24 -1.38
N ILE A 22 7.95 1.60 -0.11
CA ILE A 22 6.66 1.83 0.53
C ILE A 22 6.63 3.14 1.29
N ASP A 23 5.50 3.85 1.19
CA ASP A 23 5.20 4.99 2.04
C ASP A 23 3.71 5.03 2.38
N THR A 24 3.34 5.85 3.36
CA THR A 24 1.95 5.98 3.80
C THR A 24 1.57 7.41 4.13
N GLU A 25 0.32 7.78 3.85
CA GLU A 25 -0.27 9.04 4.27
C GLU A 25 -1.33 8.81 5.36
N THR A 26 -1.30 9.61 6.43
CA THR A 26 -2.30 9.63 7.50
C THR A 26 -3.12 10.92 7.46
N MET A 27 -4.28 10.95 8.13
CA MET A 27 -5.12 12.17 8.20
C MET A 27 -4.47 13.29 9.02
N GLY A 28 -3.47 12.98 9.83
CA GLY A 28 -2.76 13.89 10.71
C GLY A 28 -1.58 13.19 11.37
N LEU A 29 -0.90 13.90 12.26
CA LEU A 29 0.40 13.46 12.80
C LEU A 29 0.29 12.48 13.98
N ASP A 30 -0.90 12.28 14.56
CA ASP A 30 -1.09 11.37 15.69
C ASP A 30 -1.62 10.01 15.23
N ALA A 31 -0.73 9.03 15.08
CA ALA A 31 -1.09 7.68 14.61
C ALA A 31 -2.10 6.91 15.49
N ARG A 32 -2.35 7.35 16.73
CA ARG A 32 -3.37 6.71 17.60
C ARG A 32 -4.79 7.22 17.32
N ARG A 33 -4.90 8.44 16.80
CA ARG A 33 -6.17 9.11 16.50
C ARG A 33 -6.44 9.16 15.00
N ASP A 34 -5.42 9.49 14.23
CA ASP A 34 -5.49 9.79 12.82
C ASP A 34 -5.30 8.49 12.02
N ARG A 35 -6.31 8.14 11.22
CA ARG A 35 -6.28 6.92 10.41
C ARG A 35 -5.27 7.02 9.26
N LEU A 36 -4.81 5.86 8.82
CA LEU A 36 -4.20 5.65 7.51
C LEU A 36 -5.19 6.03 6.39
N CYS A 37 -4.72 6.80 5.41
CA CYS A 37 -5.51 7.29 4.28
C CYS A 37 -5.07 6.67 2.96
N VAL A 38 -3.76 6.56 2.73
CA VAL A 38 -3.17 6.04 1.49
C VAL A 38 -1.95 5.20 1.83
N VAL A 39 -1.74 4.12 1.07
CA VAL A 39 -0.47 3.40 1.01
C VAL A 39 0.08 3.51 -0.42
N GLN A 40 1.33 3.90 -0.55
CA GLN A 40 2.04 4.06 -1.82
C GLN A 40 3.09 2.96 -1.98
N LEU A 41 3.15 2.34 -3.15
CA LEU A 41 4.03 1.20 -3.43
C LEU A 41 4.69 1.36 -4.80
N SER A 42 5.96 0.98 -4.92
CA SER A 42 6.67 0.88 -6.21
C SER A 42 7.67 -0.26 -6.21
N ASP A 43 7.78 -0.96 -7.33
CA ASP A 43 8.77 -2.02 -7.60
C ASP A 43 10.06 -1.47 -8.24
N GLY A 44 10.18 -0.15 -8.39
CA GLY A 44 11.31 0.52 -9.04
C GLY A 44 11.22 0.60 -10.56
N ASN A 45 10.11 0.16 -11.19
CA ASN A 45 9.90 0.27 -12.64
C ASN A 45 9.51 1.70 -13.11
N GLY A 46 9.33 2.62 -12.16
CA GLY A 46 8.95 4.01 -12.42
C GLY A 46 7.45 4.29 -12.36
N ASP A 47 6.62 3.30 -12.00
CA ASP A 47 5.20 3.45 -11.72
C ASP A 47 4.92 3.40 -10.21
N ALA A 48 3.77 3.97 -9.81
CA ALA A 48 3.31 4.01 -8.44
C ALA A 48 1.92 3.39 -8.29
N HIS A 49 1.79 2.50 -7.31
CA HIS A 49 0.54 1.85 -6.93
C HIS A 49 0.03 2.48 -5.62
N LEU A 50 -1.12 3.14 -5.67
CA LEU A 50 -1.72 3.85 -4.55
C LEU A 50 -2.98 3.10 -4.11
N VAL A 51 -3.01 2.67 -2.85
CA VAL A 51 -4.19 2.07 -2.23
C VAL A 51 -4.85 3.10 -1.32
N GLN A 52 -6.04 3.57 -1.69
CA GLN A 52 -6.84 4.46 -0.85
C GLN A 52 -7.61 3.66 0.20
N ILE A 53 -7.36 3.95 1.47
CA ILE A 53 -7.99 3.27 2.61
C ILE A 53 -9.28 3.99 3.01
N ALA A 54 -10.39 3.26 2.96
CA ALA A 54 -11.70 3.81 3.32
C ALA A 54 -11.84 4.03 4.83
N LYS A 55 -12.69 4.98 5.23
CA LYS A 55 -12.96 5.24 6.65
C LYS A 55 -13.60 4.00 7.29
N GLY A 56 -13.00 3.51 8.38
CA GLY A 56 -13.47 2.33 9.10
C GLY A 56 -13.07 1.00 8.47
N GLN A 57 -12.30 1.02 7.38
CA GLN A 57 -11.74 -0.19 6.80
C GLN A 57 -10.72 -0.81 7.76
N THR A 58 -10.85 -2.10 7.99
CA THR A 58 -9.97 -2.87 8.88
C THR A 58 -9.17 -3.94 8.16
N ARG A 59 -9.45 -4.18 6.87
CA ARG A 59 -8.81 -5.24 6.08
C ARG A 59 -8.51 -4.79 4.66
N ALA A 60 -7.40 -5.28 4.11
CA ALA A 60 -7.01 -5.18 2.70
C ALA A 60 -6.22 -6.47 2.37
N PRO A 61 -6.90 -7.60 2.11
CA PRO A 61 -6.27 -8.92 2.02
C PRO A 61 -5.02 -9.01 1.13
N ASN A 62 -5.00 -8.38 -0.04
CA ASN A 62 -3.87 -8.47 -0.96
C ASN A 62 -2.69 -7.60 -0.47
N LEU A 63 -2.99 -6.40 0.00
CA LEU A 63 -1.99 -5.53 0.64
C LEU A 63 -1.41 -6.19 1.91
N GLU A 64 -2.25 -6.78 2.75
CA GLU A 64 -1.85 -7.53 3.95
C GLU A 64 -0.94 -8.70 3.58
N ALA A 65 -1.28 -9.47 2.56
CA ALA A 65 -0.48 -10.59 2.10
C ALA A 65 0.92 -10.13 1.64
N MET A 66 1.00 -9.07 0.83
CA MET A 66 2.28 -8.50 0.39
C MET A 66 3.11 -7.98 1.57
N LEU A 67 2.47 -7.26 2.50
CA LEU A 67 3.14 -6.73 3.70
C LEU A 67 3.67 -7.83 4.61
N ALA A 68 2.90 -8.90 4.79
CA ALA A 68 3.24 -10.04 5.63
C ALA A 68 4.26 -10.99 5.00
N ASP A 69 4.46 -10.95 3.68
CA ASP A 69 5.41 -11.84 3.00
C ASP A 69 6.87 -11.54 3.41
N PRO A 70 7.55 -12.45 4.12
CA PRO A 70 8.93 -12.25 4.55
C PRO A 70 9.95 -12.28 3.39
N ALA A 71 9.57 -12.78 2.21
CA ALA A 71 10.41 -12.77 1.02
C ALA A 71 10.43 -11.42 0.29
N VAL A 72 9.53 -10.51 0.66
CA VAL A 72 9.48 -9.15 0.11
C VAL A 72 10.10 -8.18 1.10
N LEU A 73 11.19 -7.53 0.70
CA LEU A 73 11.80 -6.41 1.42
C LEU A 73 10.98 -5.14 1.18
N LYS A 74 10.67 -4.42 2.26
CA LYS A 74 9.97 -3.13 2.21
C LYS A 74 10.99 -2.05 2.56
N LEU A 75 11.20 -1.10 1.66
CA LEU A 75 12.15 0.01 1.81
C LEU A 75 11.44 1.33 2.10
#